data_AF-A0A7C8F5G5-F1
#
_entry.id   AF-A0A7C8F5G5-F1
#
_cell.length_a   1.000
_cell.length_b   1.000
_cell.length_c   1.000
_cell.angle_alpha   90.00
_cell.angle_beta   90.00
_cell.angle_gamma   90.00
#
_symmetry.space_group_name_H-M   'P 1'
#
loop_
_entity.id
_entity.type
_entity.pdbx_description
1 polymer ?
#
loop_
_entity_poly.entity_id
_entity_poly.type
_entity_poly.pdbx_seq_one_letter_code
_entity_poly.pdbx_strand_id
1 'polypeptide(L)'
;MNSDDHQNSESPEMLSLMGFSLAKEAGQFQKGIQMCMKAIALNPRNCDHYLHLGRIYLLARKKHLAIKVFNKGISIRKDARILEELRQLGSRKSPPFASLPRDHVINVYAGKFLHALKLR
;
A
#
# COMPACT_ATOMS: atom_id res chain seq x y z
N MET A 1 5.18 31.99 -15.44
CA MET A 1 6.16 32.29 -14.38
C MET A 1 5.42 32.93 -13.22
N ASN A 2 5.33 32.25 -12.09
CA ASN A 2 5.36 32.92 -10.79
C ASN A 2 6.16 32.02 -9.88
N SER A 3 7.22 32.64 -9.37
CA SER A 3 8.35 32.06 -8.70
C SER A 3 7.98 31.55 -7.32
N ASP A 4 8.75 30.54 -6.95
CA ASP A 4 9.05 30.02 -5.63
C ASP A 4 8.86 30.98 -4.44
N ASP A 5 8.64 30.34 -3.28
CA ASP A 5 8.90 30.84 -1.92
C ASP A 5 7.69 31.23 -1.05
N HIS A 6 6.96 30.21 -0.58
CA HIS A 6 6.60 30.12 0.84
C HIS A 6 6.74 28.64 1.32
N GLN A 7 7.73 28.39 2.20
CA GLN A 7 7.94 27.16 3.00
C GLN A 7 8.05 25.80 2.26
N ASN A 8 9.18 25.60 1.58
CA ASN A 8 9.61 24.33 0.98
C ASN A 8 10.17 23.30 2.00
N SER A 9 9.46 23.01 3.10
CA SER A 9 9.99 22.07 4.12
C SER A 9 9.25 20.73 4.24
N GLU A 10 7.97 20.61 3.85
CA GLU A 10 7.23 19.34 4.02
C GLU A 10 6.08 19.15 3.00
N SER A 11 6.33 19.23 1.68
CA SER A 11 5.28 18.82 0.73
C SER A 11 4.91 17.33 0.95
N PRO A 12 3.63 16.92 0.84
CA PRO A 12 3.24 15.53 1.01
C PRO A 12 4.00 14.59 0.07
N GLU A 13 4.30 15.05 -1.16
CA GLU A 13 5.14 14.30 -2.10
C GLU A 13 6.54 14.07 -1.51
N MET A 14 7.20 15.13 -1.05
CA MET A 14 8.54 15.06 -0.48
C MET A 14 8.57 14.22 0.80
N LEU A 15 7.57 14.35 1.68
CA LEU A 15 7.43 13.52 2.88
C LEU A 15 7.38 12.02 2.54
N SER A 16 6.57 11.63 1.55
CA SER A 16 6.47 10.23 1.14
C SER A 16 7.74 9.71 0.47
N LEU A 17 8.40 10.55 -0.34
CA LEU A 17 9.64 10.19 -1.04
C LEU A 17 10.81 10.06 -0.06
N MET A 18 10.95 11.01 0.87
CA MET A 18 11.95 10.96 1.94
C MET A 18 11.72 9.75 2.84
N GLY A 19 10.45 9.48 3.22
CA GLY A 19 10.10 8.29 3.97
C GLY A 19 10.50 6.99 3.26
N PHE A 20 10.34 6.94 1.94
CA PHE A 20 10.74 5.80 1.12
C PHE A 20 12.27 5.65 1.01
N SER A 21 13.01 6.72 0.72
CA SER A 21 14.48 6.68 0.67
C SER A 21 15.06 6.28 2.03
N LEU A 22 14.57 6.86 3.13
CA LEU A 22 15.01 6.51 4.49
C LEU A 22 14.77 5.03 4.82
N ALA A 23 13.62 4.48 4.41
CA ALA A 23 13.33 3.07 4.58
C ALA A 23 14.22 2.17 3.71
N LYS A 24 14.54 2.59 2.49
CA LYS A 24 15.33 1.82 1.52
C LYS A 24 16.82 1.82 1.84
N GLU A 25 17.37 2.97 2.20
CA GLU A 25 18.81 3.19 2.41
C GLU A 25 19.22 2.93 3.86
N ALA A 26 18.47 3.50 4.82
CA ALA A 26 18.81 3.38 6.24
C ALA A 26 18.08 2.24 6.96
N GLY A 27 17.19 1.51 6.27
CA GLY A 27 16.39 0.44 6.87
C GLY A 27 15.39 0.91 7.94
N GLN A 28 15.17 2.22 8.08
CA GLN A 28 14.29 2.79 9.12
C GLN A 28 12.81 2.70 8.71
N PHE A 29 12.31 1.48 8.55
CA PHE A 29 10.97 1.20 8.03
C PHE A 29 9.86 1.89 8.83
N GLN A 30 9.95 1.91 10.17
CA GLN A 30 8.92 2.53 11.01
C GLN A 30 8.78 4.03 10.75
N LYS A 31 9.90 4.76 10.70
CA LYS A 31 9.90 6.20 10.39
C LYS A 31 9.41 6.44 8.96
N GLY A 32 9.87 5.65 7.99
CA GLY A 32 9.40 5.75 6.60
C GLY A 32 7.88 5.55 6.48
N ILE A 33 7.32 4.58 7.20
CA ILE A 33 5.88 4.35 7.29
C ILE A 33 5.16 5.58 7.88
N GLN A 34 5.66 6.13 8.98
CA GLN A 34 5.06 7.32 9.60
C GLN A 34 5.04 8.52 8.64
N MET A 35 6.13 8.76 7.92
CA MET A 35 6.22 9.85 6.94
C MET A 35 5.24 9.65 5.78
N CYS A 36 5.14 8.43 5.24
CA CYS A 36 4.15 8.14 4.20
C CYS A 36 2.71 8.24 4.73
N MET A 37 2.45 7.85 5.98
CA MET A 37 1.12 8.01 6.59
C MET A 37 0.75 9.49 6.79
N LYS A 38 1.71 10.33 7.19
CA LYS A 38 1.51 11.79 7.22
C LYS A 38 1.20 12.34 5.83
N ALA A 39 1.95 11.94 4.81
CA ALA A 39 1.69 12.33 3.43
C ALA A 39 0.28 11.93 2.96
N ILE A 40 -0.17 10.71 3.29
CA ILE A 40 -1.54 10.25 3.01
C ILE A 40 -2.59 11.07 3.76
N ALA A 41 -2.33 11.46 5.01
CA ALA A 41 -3.25 12.29 5.78
C ALA A 41 -3.41 13.69 5.17
N LEU A 42 -2.33 14.25 4.63
CA LEU A 42 -2.33 15.55 3.96
C LEU A 42 -2.97 15.49 2.57
N ASN A 43 -2.67 14.45 1.78
CA ASN A 43 -3.22 14.27 0.44
C ASN A 43 -3.66 12.81 0.20
N PRO A 44 -4.85 12.42 0.67
CA PRO A 44 -5.33 11.03 0.54
C PRO A 44 -5.69 10.66 -0.89
N ARG A 45 -5.78 11.61 -1.82
CA ARG A 45 -6.13 11.35 -3.22
C ARG A 45 -4.94 10.96 -4.09
N ASN A 46 -3.72 11.14 -3.59
CA ASN A 46 -2.52 10.83 -4.35
C ASN A 46 -2.09 9.36 -4.15
N CYS A 47 -2.12 8.59 -5.25
CA CYS A 47 -1.71 7.19 -5.28
C CYS A 47 -0.22 6.97 -5.01
N ASP A 48 0.64 7.96 -5.26
CA ASP A 48 2.09 7.85 -5.07
C ASP A 48 2.43 7.55 -3.60
N HIS A 49 1.71 8.15 -2.65
CA HIS A 49 1.94 7.88 -1.24
C HIS A 49 1.61 6.45 -0.84
N TYR A 50 0.56 5.85 -1.45
CA TYR A 50 0.22 4.45 -1.25
C TYR A 50 1.24 3.52 -1.93
N LEU A 51 1.77 3.92 -3.08
CA LEU A 51 2.84 3.19 -3.76
C LEU A 51 4.10 3.14 -2.89
N HIS A 52 4.55 4.28 -2.38
CA HIS A 52 5.70 4.39 -1.47
C HIS A 52 5.48 3.59 -0.19
N LEU A 53 4.34 3.78 0.49
CA LEU A 53 4.02 3.04 1.71
C LEU A 53 4.00 1.52 1.47
N GLY A 54 3.39 1.07 0.37
CA GLY A 54 3.35 -0.35 0.02
C GLY A 54 4.75 -0.92 -0.24
N ARG A 55 5.61 -0.20 -0.95
CA ARG A 55 7.02 -0.59 -1.15
C ARG A 55 7.80 -0.65 0.15
N ILE A 56 7.60 0.30 1.06
CA ILE A 56 8.23 0.26 2.40
C ILE A 56 7.80 -1.02 3.15
N TYR A 57 6.51 -1.39 3.08
CA TYR A 57 6.05 -2.64 3.67
C TYR A 57 6.67 -3.88 3.02
N LEU A 58 6.93 -3.86 1.72
CA LEU A 58 7.66 -4.94 1.04
C LEU A 58 9.11 -5.05 1.52
N LEU A 59 9.81 -3.93 1.64
CA LEU A 59 11.17 -3.87 2.19
C LEU A 59 11.19 -4.39 3.64
N ALA A 60 10.18 -4.02 4.43
CA ALA A 60 9.99 -4.51 5.80
C ALA A 60 9.50 -5.98 5.88
N ARG A 61 9.46 -6.72 4.76
CA ARG A 61 8.94 -8.10 4.64
C ARG A 61 7.47 -8.29 5.06
N LYS A 62 6.71 -7.21 5.24
CA LYS A 62 5.29 -7.20 5.62
C LYS A 62 4.39 -7.21 4.38
N LYS A 63 4.51 -8.27 3.57
CA LYS A 63 3.79 -8.42 2.30
C LYS A 63 2.27 -8.27 2.43
N HIS A 64 1.68 -8.82 3.49
CA HIS A 64 0.23 -8.73 3.73
C HIS A 64 -0.25 -7.28 3.91
N LEU A 65 0.53 -6.42 4.57
CA LEU A 65 0.21 -4.99 4.70
C LEU A 65 0.41 -4.26 3.37
N ALA A 66 1.47 -4.58 2.63
CA ALA A 66 1.71 -4.00 1.31
C ALA A 66 0.51 -4.21 0.38
N ILE A 67 -0.03 -5.44 0.32
CA ILE A 67 -1.22 -5.76 -0.48
C ILE A 67 -2.44 -4.93 -0.04
N LYS A 68 -2.67 -4.79 1.28
CA LYS A 68 -3.77 -3.96 1.80
C LYS A 68 -3.63 -2.49 1.37
N VAL A 69 -2.43 -1.93 1.47
CA VAL A 69 -2.14 -0.54 1.10
C VAL A 69 -2.30 -0.33 -0.41
N PHE A 70 -1.78 -1.23 -1.23
CA PHE A 70 -1.94 -1.17 -2.68
C PHE A 70 -3.41 -1.28 -3.10
N ASN A 71 -4.19 -2.16 -2.46
CA ASN A 71 -5.63 -2.26 -2.69
C ASN A 71 -6.37 -0.96 -2.34
N LYS A 72 -5.95 -0.26 -1.28
CA LYS A 72 -6.47 1.07 -0.96
C LYS A 72 -6.07 2.11 -2.02
N GLY A 73 -4.81 2.08 -2.49
CA GLY A 73 -4.33 2.97 -3.56
C GLY A 73 -5.12 2.83 -4.86
N ILE A 74 -5.36 1.61 -5.33
CA ILE A 74 -6.15 1.36 -6.56
C ILE A 74 -7.64 1.72 -6.41
N SER A 75 -8.17 1.73 -5.18
CA SER A 75 -9.56 2.11 -4.92
C SER A 75 -9.79 3.62 -5.11
N ILE A 76 -8.73 4.41 -4.92
CA ILE A 76 -8.74 5.86 -5.12
C ILE A 76 -8.57 6.18 -6.60
N ARG A 77 -7.50 5.67 -7.21
CA ARG A 77 -7.25 5.76 -8.65
C ARG A 77 -6.47 4.54 -9.12
N LYS A 78 -6.89 3.99 -10.25
CA LYS A 78 -6.20 2.88 -10.90
C LYS A 78 -4.85 3.36 -11.42
N ASP A 79 -3.79 3.08 -10.67
CA ASP A 79 -2.41 3.36 -11.05
C ASP A 79 -1.73 2.10 -11.59
N ALA A 80 -1.12 2.20 -12.77
CA ALA A 80 -0.46 1.07 -13.42
C ALA A 80 0.69 0.50 -12.57
N ARG A 81 1.45 1.36 -11.86
CA ARG A 81 2.58 0.94 -11.02
C ARG A 81 2.10 0.08 -9.86
N ILE A 82 1.02 0.50 -9.20
CA ILE A 82 0.43 -0.27 -8.08
C ILE A 82 -0.12 -1.62 -8.57
N LEU A 83 -0.74 -1.64 -9.75
CA LEU A 83 -1.24 -2.87 -10.35
C LEU A 83 -0.11 -3.84 -10.70
N GLU A 84 1.02 -3.33 -11.19
CA GLU A 84 2.21 -4.13 -11.47
C GLU A 84 2.79 -4.73 -10.19
N GLU A 85 2.94 -3.94 -9.13
CA GLU A 85 3.39 -4.42 -7.81
C GLU A 85 2.46 -5.52 -7.29
N LEU A 86 1.14 -5.33 -7.35
CA LEU A 86 0.18 -6.36 -6.96
C LEU A 86 0.28 -7.63 -7.81
N ARG A 87 0.51 -7.51 -9.12
CA ARG A 87 0.72 -8.65 -10.03
C ARG A 87 1.97 -9.44 -9.65
N GLN A 88 3.08 -8.76 -9.37
CA GLN A 88 4.32 -9.38 -8.91
C GLN A 88 4.15 -10.06 -7.54
N LEU A 89 3.32 -9.50 -6.66
CA LEU A 89 3.02 -10.11 -5.37
C LEU A 89 2.06 -11.30 -5.48
N GLY A 90 1.14 -11.29 -6.44
CA GLY A 90 0.21 -12.39 -6.72
C GLY A 90 0.83 -13.59 -7.47
N SER A 91 1.96 -13.40 -8.15
CA SER A 91 2.62 -14.44 -8.96
C SER A 91 3.32 -15.54 -8.14
N ARG A 92 3.35 -15.44 -6.81
CA ARG A 92 3.74 -16.57 -5.95
C ARG A 92 2.54 -17.54 -5.82
N LYS A 93 2.35 -18.35 -6.87
CA LYS A 93 1.38 -19.47 -7.01
C LYS A 93 0.05 -19.22 -6.28
N SER A 94 -0.83 -18.44 -6.90
CA SER A 94 -2.26 -18.62 -6.64
C SER A 94 -2.67 -19.94 -7.34
N PRO A 95 -3.41 -20.85 -6.67
CA PRO A 95 -3.91 -22.08 -7.31
C PRO A 95 -4.69 -21.76 -8.60
N PRO A 96 -4.81 -22.72 -9.54
CA PRO A 96 -5.12 -22.47 -10.95
C PRO A 96 -6.52 -21.90 -11.27
N PHE A 97 -7.33 -21.57 -10.27
CA PHE A 97 -8.62 -20.92 -10.46
C PHE A 97 -8.76 -19.69 -9.55
N ALA A 98 -8.41 -18.52 -10.08
CA ALA A 98 -8.87 -17.24 -9.54
C ALA A 98 -8.99 -16.18 -10.66
N SER A 99 -9.62 -16.57 -11.77
CA SER A 99 -10.28 -15.63 -12.67
C SER A 99 -11.63 -15.26 -12.06
N LEU A 100 -11.68 -14.29 -11.14
CA LEU A 100 -12.96 -13.76 -10.66
C LEU A 100 -12.95 -12.22 -10.62
N PRO A 101 -13.99 -11.57 -11.17
CA PRO A 101 -14.16 -10.12 -11.18
C PRO A 101 -14.47 -9.58 -9.77
N ARG A 102 -14.27 -8.27 -9.63
CA ARG A 102 -14.26 -7.52 -8.36
C ARG A 102 -15.64 -7.27 -7.76
N ASP A 103 -16.41 -8.31 -7.48
CA ASP A 103 -17.65 -8.15 -6.72
C ASP A 103 -17.89 -9.33 -5.76
N HIS A 104 -17.93 -8.99 -4.47
CA HIS A 104 -18.65 -9.69 -3.41
C HIS A 104 -18.17 -11.08 -2.85
N VAL A 105 -18.25 -11.17 -1.51
CA VAL A 105 -18.35 -12.34 -0.58
C VAL A 105 -17.15 -13.24 -0.18
N ILE A 106 -15.99 -13.25 -0.85
CA ILE A 106 -14.95 -14.26 -0.50
C ILE A 106 -14.28 -14.02 0.87
N ASN A 107 -14.28 -12.78 1.38
CA ASN A 107 -13.73 -12.50 2.72
C ASN A 107 -14.72 -12.73 3.87
N VAL A 108 -16.00 -13.00 3.59
CA VAL A 108 -17.03 -13.25 4.61
C VAL A 108 -17.15 -14.74 4.94
N TYR A 109 -16.88 -15.63 3.96
CA TYR A 109 -16.96 -17.09 4.19
C TYR A 109 -15.74 -17.66 4.93
N ALA A 110 -14.55 -17.06 4.80
CA ALA A 110 -13.38 -17.46 5.59
C ALA A 110 -13.59 -17.25 7.10
N GLY A 111 -14.37 -16.22 7.49
CA GLY A 111 -14.76 -15.99 8.89
C GLY A 111 -15.80 -16.99 9.40
N LYS A 112 -16.77 -17.40 8.56
CA LYS A 112 -17.78 -18.41 8.94
C LYS A 112 -17.20 -19.83 9.04
N PHE A 113 -16.20 -20.16 8.23
CA PHE A 113 -15.56 -21.49 8.28
C PHE A 113 -14.67 -21.70 9.52
N LEU A 114 -14.09 -20.62 10.06
CA LEU A 114 -13.31 -20.66 11.32
C LEU A 114 -14.17 -20.68 12.58
N HIS A 115 -15.45 -20.29 12.50
CA HIS A 115 -16.37 -20.39 13.64
C HIS A 115 -17.01 -21.78 13.76
N ALA A 116 -17.20 -22.49 12.63
CA ALA A 116 -17.75 -23.84 12.60
C ALA A 116 -16.78 -24.93 13.12
N LEU A 117 -15.48 -24.62 13.28
CA LEU A 117 -14.46 -25.53 13.81
C LEU A 117 -14.18 -25.33 15.31
N LYS A 118 -14.88 -24.40 15.98
CA LYS A 118 -14.99 -24.36 17.45
C LYS A 118 -16.31 -25.00 17.91
N LEU A 119 -16.55 -26.22 17.45
CA LEU A 119 -17.49 -27.12 18.10
C LEU A 119 -16.73 -27.80 19.26
N ARG A 120 -17.13 -27.47 20.48
CA ARG A 120 -17.09 -28.40 21.61
C ARG A 120 -18.49 -28.96 21.76
#